data_AF-A0A7R8QG34-F1
#
_entry.id   AF-A0A7R8QG34-F1
#
_cell.length_a   1.000
_cell.length_b   1.000
_cell.length_c   1.000
_cell.angle_alpha   90.00
_cell.angle_beta   90.00
_cell.angle_gamma   90.00
#
_symmetry.space_group_name_H-M   'P 1'
#
loop_
_entity.id
_entity.type
_entity.pdbx_description
1 polymer ?
#
loop_
_entity_poly.entity_id
_entity_poly.type
_entity_poly.pdbx_seq_one_letter_code
_entity_poly.pdbx_strand_id
1 'polypeptide(L)'
;MRPALLASVLLLAVACSAVAEPPILPDPQLTPGDTFPVSRSDVCTPGYAKKVRDVPWEEKREVLRRYGIPLADRRDYEIDHLIPLSLGGSNSIRNLWPQSRKTQPWNARKKDFLEDRLHKLVCSGKVDLAEAQKAIATDWIEAYRKYIGEDGGRPKKEDRAARSSATPPGRGARVWVNTRSGTYWKAGSSFYGKTKRGHYMTEEEAKAKGFHPAHGTGE
;
A
#
# COMPACT_ATOMS: atom_id res chain seq x y z
N MET A 1 20.95 25.63 76.39
CA MET A 1 20.43 24.45 75.68
C MET A 1 19.12 24.85 75.00
N ARG A 2 19.06 24.88 73.67
CA ARG A 2 17.85 25.15 72.89
C ARG A 2 17.68 24.00 71.87
N PRO A 3 16.53 23.31 71.80
CA PRO A 3 16.35 22.24 70.84
C PRO A 3 16.02 22.85 69.46
N ALA A 4 16.78 22.47 68.44
CA ALA A 4 16.44 22.77 67.05
C ALA A 4 15.48 21.69 66.54
N LEU A 5 14.26 22.10 66.18
CA LEU A 5 13.28 21.24 65.53
C LEU A 5 13.62 21.16 64.03
N LEU A 6 14.02 19.98 63.56
CA LEU A 6 14.19 19.67 62.14
C LEU A 6 12.81 19.41 61.52
N ALA A 7 12.31 20.36 60.74
CA ALA A 7 11.13 20.15 59.89
C ALA A 7 11.53 19.33 58.66
N SER A 8 11.15 18.05 58.64
CA SER A 8 11.29 17.20 57.44
C SER A 8 10.19 17.56 56.44
N VAL A 9 10.56 18.23 55.36
CA VAL A 9 9.69 18.46 54.20
C VAL A 9 9.70 17.20 53.35
N LEU A 10 8.63 16.41 53.42
CA LEU A 10 8.43 15.25 52.56
C LEU A 10 7.98 15.74 51.17
N LEU A 11 8.90 15.84 50.21
CA LEU A 11 8.55 16.07 48.79
C LEU A 11 7.87 14.80 48.25
N LEU A 12 6.54 14.82 48.13
CA LEU A 12 5.80 13.85 47.32
C LEU A 12 6.11 14.11 45.84
N ALA A 13 7.02 13.33 45.27
CA ALA A 13 7.24 13.30 43.83
C ALA A 13 6.00 12.67 43.16
N VAL A 14 5.14 13.51 42.58
CA VAL A 14 4.07 13.06 41.70
C VAL A 14 4.72 12.54 40.41
N ALA A 15 4.82 11.22 40.28
CA ALA A 15 5.23 10.58 39.04
C ALA A 15 4.10 10.78 38.01
N CYS A 16 4.28 11.73 37.11
CA CYS A 16 3.41 11.88 35.95
C CYS A 16 3.74 10.74 34.98
N SER A 17 2.89 9.71 34.94
CA SER A 17 2.99 8.66 33.91
C SER A 17 2.64 9.29 32.55
N ALA A 18 3.64 9.71 31.80
CA ALA A 18 3.46 10.09 30.41
C ALA A 18 3.02 8.84 29.64
N VAL A 19 1.78 8.84 29.15
CA VAL A 19 1.31 7.82 28.22
C VAL A 19 2.09 8.02 26.92
N ALA A 20 2.95 7.07 26.57
CA ALA A 20 3.68 7.13 25.30
C ALA A 20 2.67 7.15 24.15
N GLU A 21 2.83 8.09 23.22
CA GLU A 21 1.96 8.14 22.04
C GLU A 21 2.12 6.86 21.20
N PRO A 22 1.03 6.35 20.58
CA PRO A 22 1.12 5.18 19.71
C PRO A 22 2.16 5.37 18.60
N PRO A 23 3.04 4.39 18.34
CA PRO A 23 4.03 4.52 17.29
C PRO A 23 3.37 4.69 15.92
N ILE A 24 3.79 5.73 15.20
CA ILE A 24 3.36 5.98 13.81
C ILE A 24 4.18 5.12 12.83
N LEU A 25 5.47 4.95 13.11
CA LEU A 25 6.39 4.06 12.40
C LEU A 25 6.84 2.92 13.32
N PRO A 26 7.11 1.72 12.79
CA PRO A 26 7.71 0.67 13.60
C PRO A 26 9.14 1.02 13.99
N ASP A 27 9.55 0.61 15.19
CA ASP A 27 10.96 0.58 15.56
C ASP A 27 11.74 -0.37 14.62
N PRO A 28 12.75 0.12 13.87
CA PRO A 28 13.50 -0.68 12.90
C PRO A 28 14.40 -1.75 13.53
N GLN A 29 14.74 -1.64 14.82
CA GLN A 29 15.46 -2.69 15.54
C GLN A 29 14.52 -3.85 15.88
N LEU A 30 13.25 -3.56 16.17
CA LEU A 30 12.26 -4.57 16.50
C LEU A 30 11.65 -5.22 15.26
N THR A 31 11.39 -4.40 14.23
CA THR A 31 10.68 -4.76 13.00
C THR A 31 11.44 -4.26 11.76
N PRO A 32 12.57 -4.89 11.41
CA PRO A 32 13.36 -4.52 10.22
C PRO A 32 12.69 -4.87 8.88
N GLY A 33 11.65 -5.71 8.87
CA GLY A 33 10.92 -6.10 7.65
C GLY A 33 11.40 -7.40 7.01
N ASP A 34 11.40 -8.50 7.77
CA ASP A 34 11.75 -9.83 7.24
C ASP A 34 10.80 -10.29 6.11
N THR A 35 11.33 -10.90 5.06
CA THR A 35 10.59 -11.42 3.90
C THR A 35 10.67 -12.94 3.76
N PHE A 36 9.72 -13.54 3.04
CA PHE A 36 9.87 -14.89 2.52
C PHE A 36 10.77 -14.91 1.27
N PRO A 37 11.42 -16.03 0.96
CA PRO A 37 12.19 -16.19 -0.27
C PRO A 37 11.26 -16.43 -1.47
N VAL A 38 10.50 -15.41 -1.88
CA VAL A 38 9.50 -15.47 -2.95
C VAL A 38 9.75 -14.46 -4.05
N SER A 39 9.30 -14.81 -5.25
CA SER A 39 9.40 -14.00 -6.45
C SER A 39 8.15 -13.16 -6.70
N ARG A 40 8.24 -12.26 -7.70
CA ARG A 40 7.09 -11.50 -8.21
C ARG A 40 5.93 -12.41 -8.66
N SER A 41 6.24 -13.52 -9.32
CA SER A 41 5.21 -14.47 -9.78
C SER A 41 4.47 -15.13 -8.63
N ASP A 42 5.17 -15.45 -7.54
CA ASP A 42 4.56 -16.07 -6.36
C ASP A 42 3.57 -15.11 -5.71
N VAL A 43 4.00 -13.88 -5.40
CA VAL A 43 3.17 -12.89 -4.70
C VAL A 43 2.01 -12.37 -5.55
N CYS A 44 2.09 -12.51 -6.87
CA CYS A 44 1.02 -12.18 -7.81
C CYS A 44 0.08 -13.36 -8.12
N THR A 45 0.33 -14.54 -7.55
CA THR A 45 -0.60 -15.66 -7.64
C THR A 45 -1.86 -15.35 -6.84
N PRO A 46 -3.07 -15.47 -7.42
CA PRO A 46 -4.31 -15.23 -6.70
C PRO A 46 -4.41 -16.04 -5.41
N GLY A 47 -4.67 -15.36 -4.30
CA GLY A 47 -4.79 -16.00 -2.98
C GLY A 47 -3.49 -16.28 -2.25
N TYR A 48 -2.32 -15.93 -2.79
CA TYR A 48 -1.01 -16.13 -2.14
C TYR A 48 -1.00 -15.64 -0.68
N ALA A 49 -1.32 -14.36 -0.46
CA ALA A 49 -1.29 -13.76 0.88
C ALA A 49 -2.24 -14.44 1.88
N LYS A 50 -3.38 -14.97 1.41
CA LYS A 50 -4.31 -15.73 2.26
C LYS A 50 -3.72 -17.09 2.64
N LYS A 51 -3.06 -17.76 1.70
CA LYS A 51 -2.47 -19.09 1.89
C LYS A 51 -1.32 -19.08 2.90
N VAL A 52 -0.49 -18.03 2.87
CA VAL A 52 0.72 -17.95 3.72
C VAL A 52 0.48 -17.23 5.04
N ARG A 53 -0.71 -16.68 5.29
CA ARG A 53 -1.00 -15.93 6.52
C ARG A 53 -1.07 -16.88 7.71
N ASP A 54 -0.16 -16.68 8.66
CA ASP A 54 -0.13 -17.44 9.91
C ASP A 54 0.56 -16.62 11.00
N VAL A 55 -0.21 -16.04 11.92
CA VAL A 55 0.31 -15.27 13.06
C VAL A 55 -0.51 -15.66 14.29
N PRO A 56 -0.02 -16.58 15.14
CA PRO A 56 -0.73 -17.02 16.32
C PRO A 56 -0.89 -15.88 17.33
N TRP A 57 -1.85 -16.04 18.24
CA TRP A 57 -2.16 -15.01 19.23
C TRP A 57 -0.99 -14.71 20.18
N GLU A 58 -0.20 -15.73 20.48
CA GLU A 58 0.99 -15.68 21.32
C GLU A 58 2.03 -14.74 20.71
N GLU A 59 2.22 -14.82 19.39
CA GLU A 59 3.10 -13.92 18.63
C GLU A 59 2.60 -12.47 18.70
N LYS A 60 1.29 -12.27 18.53
CA LYS A 60 0.67 -10.93 18.63
C LYS A 60 0.87 -10.31 20.01
N ARG A 61 0.76 -11.12 21.06
CA ARG A 61 1.00 -10.68 22.44
C ARG A 61 2.47 -10.33 22.66
N GLU A 62 3.39 -11.10 22.08
CA GLU A 62 4.82 -10.83 22.15
C GLU A 62 5.21 -9.54 21.43
N VAL A 63 4.59 -9.24 20.27
CA VAL A 63 4.76 -7.94 19.60
C VAL A 63 4.36 -6.77 20.51
N LEU A 64 3.17 -6.83 21.12
CA LEU A 64 2.72 -5.79 22.06
C LEU A 64 3.72 -5.62 23.21
N ARG A 65 4.20 -6.73 23.78
CA ARG A 65 5.19 -6.73 24.86
C ARG A 65 6.50 -6.06 24.46
N ARG A 66 7.03 -6.37 23.26
CA ARG A 66 8.28 -5.78 22.74
C ARG A 66 8.18 -4.27 22.54
N TYR A 67 6.99 -3.78 22.20
CA TYR A 67 6.70 -2.35 22.03
C TYR A 67 6.23 -1.66 23.32
N GLY A 68 6.20 -2.37 24.47
CA GLY A 68 5.77 -1.80 25.75
C GLY A 68 4.28 -1.44 25.81
N ILE A 69 3.45 -2.04 24.95
CA ILE A 69 2.01 -1.75 24.89
C ILE A 69 1.24 -2.68 25.83
N PRO A 70 0.48 -2.16 26.80
CA PRO A 70 -0.37 -2.97 27.66
C PRO A 70 -1.40 -3.75 26.87
N LEU A 71 -1.67 -5.00 27.28
CA LEU A 71 -2.69 -5.83 26.62
C LEU A 71 -4.10 -5.21 26.70
N ALA A 72 -4.35 -4.37 27.69
CA ALA A 72 -5.57 -3.59 27.82
C ALA A 72 -5.82 -2.73 26.56
N ASP A 73 -4.76 -2.17 25.99
CA ASP A 73 -4.81 -1.20 24.89
C ASP A 73 -4.78 -1.86 23.51
N ARG A 74 -4.64 -3.19 23.42
CA ARG A 74 -4.53 -3.95 22.16
C ARG A 74 -5.60 -3.64 21.10
N ARG A 75 -6.77 -3.16 21.51
CA ARG A 75 -7.88 -2.82 20.58
C ARG A 75 -7.54 -1.62 19.71
N ASP A 76 -6.62 -0.78 20.15
CA ASP A 76 -6.17 0.40 19.44
C ASP A 76 -5.15 0.07 18.35
N TYR A 77 -4.65 -1.17 18.32
CA TYR A 77 -3.58 -1.62 17.44
C TYR A 77 -3.95 -2.83 16.61
N GLU A 78 -3.57 -2.81 15.34
CA GLU A 78 -3.45 -4.00 14.51
C GLU A 78 -2.06 -4.58 14.65
N ILE A 79 -1.93 -5.88 14.93
CA ILE A 79 -0.63 -6.53 14.77
C ILE A 79 -0.51 -6.87 13.30
N ASP A 80 0.33 -6.10 12.62
CA ASP A 80 0.39 -6.07 11.17
C ASP A 80 1.82 -6.24 10.66
N HIS A 81 1.92 -6.65 9.40
CA HIS A 81 3.17 -6.89 8.72
C HIS A 81 3.76 -5.56 8.20
N LEU A 82 5.01 -5.20 8.51
CA LEU A 82 5.64 -3.99 7.94
C LEU A 82 5.72 -4.07 6.42
N ILE A 83 6.28 -5.17 5.90
CA ILE A 83 6.12 -5.58 4.50
C ILE A 83 4.92 -6.52 4.45
N PRO A 84 3.84 -6.22 3.73
CA PRO A 84 2.68 -7.10 3.68
C PRO A 84 2.99 -8.43 3.02
N LEU A 85 2.22 -9.47 3.38
CA LEU A 85 2.28 -10.78 2.73
C LEU A 85 2.06 -10.66 1.21
N SER A 86 1.25 -9.71 0.74
CA SER A 86 1.06 -9.45 -0.70
C SER A 86 2.33 -8.97 -1.41
N LEU A 87 3.33 -8.48 -0.69
CA LEU A 87 4.65 -8.13 -1.19
C LEU A 87 5.73 -9.10 -0.69
N GLY A 88 5.35 -10.30 -0.28
CA GLY A 88 6.29 -11.34 0.15
C GLY A 88 6.92 -11.09 1.53
N GLY A 89 6.34 -10.22 2.36
CA GLY A 89 6.71 -10.15 3.77
C GLY A 89 6.49 -11.47 4.49
N SER A 90 7.24 -11.72 5.56
CA SER A 90 7.15 -12.94 6.36
C SER A 90 6.21 -12.78 7.55
N ASN A 91 5.79 -13.88 8.18
CA ASN A 91 5.08 -13.87 9.46
C ASN A 91 6.00 -13.72 10.69
N SER A 92 7.31 -13.51 10.47
CA SER A 92 8.30 -13.34 11.54
C SER A 92 7.95 -12.16 12.44
N ILE A 93 8.22 -12.26 13.74
CA ILE A 93 8.11 -11.13 14.66
C ILE A 93 8.95 -9.91 14.23
N ARG A 94 9.97 -10.12 13.40
CA ARG A 94 10.82 -9.06 12.83
C ARG A 94 10.16 -8.36 11.63
N ASN A 95 8.99 -8.80 11.23
CA ASN A 95 8.12 -8.12 10.27
C ASN A 95 6.78 -7.73 10.90
N LEU A 96 6.55 -7.96 12.21
CA LEU A 96 5.29 -7.65 12.89
C LEU A 96 5.43 -6.49 13.86
N TRP A 97 4.50 -5.55 13.79
CA TRP A 97 4.48 -4.38 14.68
C TRP A 97 3.04 -3.99 15.05
N PRO A 98 2.85 -3.26 16.17
CA PRO A 98 1.55 -2.77 16.58
C PRO A 98 1.21 -1.48 15.84
N GLN A 99 0.51 -1.61 14.73
CA GLN A 99 0.07 -0.48 13.94
C GLN A 99 -1.17 0.17 14.55
N SER A 100 -1.09 1.46 14.87
CA SER A 100 -2.21 2.19 15.44
C SER A 100 -3.39 2.34 14.46
N ARG A 101 -4.61 2.16 14.99
CA ARG A 101 -5.88 2.47 14.31
C ARG A 101 -6.32 3.92 14.51
N LYS A 102 -5.74 4.62 15.48
CA LYS A 102 -6.23 5.92 15.97
C LYS A 102 -5.41 7.11 15.50
N THR A 103 -4.12 6.93 15.26
CA THR A 103 -3.21 8.02 14.87
C THR A 103 -3.70 8.71 13.59
N GLN A 104 -3.56 10.03 13.54
CA GLN A 104 -3.98 10.86 12.42
C GLN A 104 -2.81 11.70 11.90
N PRO A 105 -2.72 11.92 10.57
CA PRO A 105 -3.55 11.30 9.53
C PRO A 105 -3.14 9.84 9.24
N TRP A 106 -2.06 9.34 9.85
CA TRP A 106 -1.39 8.08 9.55
C TRP A 106 -1.90 6.96 10.45
N ASN A 107 -2.63 5.98 9.90
CA ASN A 107 -3.17 4.83 10.62
C ASN A 107 -3.17 3.58 9.72
N ALA A 108 -3.53 2.42 10.31
CA ALA A 108 -3.66 1.13 9.62
C ALA A 108 -4.36 1.24 8.26
N ARG A 109 -5.52 1.90 8.20
CA ARG A 109 -6.28 2.05 6.96
C ARG A 109 -5.50 2.78 5.86
N LYS A 110 -4.68 3.78 6.19
CA LYS A 110 -3.82 4.45 5.19
C LYS A 110 -2.74 3.50 4.67
N LYS A 111 -2.13 2.70 5.55
CA LYS A 111 -1.15 1.70 5.10
C LYS A 111 -1.80 0.66 4.19
N ASP A 112 -3.01 0.17 4.49
CA ASP A 112 -3.75 -0.76 3.60
C ASP A 112 -3.85 -0.23 2.16
N PHE A 113 -4.17 1.07 1.99
CA PHE A 113 -4.24 1.69 0.67
C PHE A 113 -2.89 1.69 -0.08
N LEU A 114 -1.79 1.92 0.64
CA LEU A 114 -0.45 1.83 0.09
C LEU A 114 -0.10 0.40 -0.30
N GLU A 115 -0.39 -0.58 0.54
CA GLU A 115 -0.10 -1.99 0.28
C GLU A 115 -0.80 -2.49 -0.97
N ASP A 116 -2.10 -2.22 -1.08
CA ASP A 116 -2.91 -2.52 -2.25
C ASP A 116 -2.34 -1.86 -3.52
N ARG A 117 -1.87 -0.62 -3.40
CA ARG A 117 -1.29 0.13 -4.51
C ARG A 117 0.04 -0.48 -4.95
N LEU A 118 0.92 -0.77 -4.01
CA LEU A 118 2.23 -1.38 -4.29
C LEU A 118 2.05 -2.76 -4.91
N HIS A 119 1.17 -3.61 -4.38
CA HIS A 119 0.89 -4.92 -4.96
C HIS A 119 0.44 -4.82 -6.41
N LYS A 120 -0.49 -3.91 -6.73
CA LYS A 120 -0.93 -3.65 -8.11
C LYS A 120 0.20 -3.17 -9.01
N LEU A 121 1.09 -2.30 -8.51
CA LEU A 121 2.25 -1.81 -9.27
C LEU A 121 3.26 -2.94 -9.54
N VAL A 122 3.54 -3.77 -8.55
CA VAL A 122 4.41 -4.95 -8.67
C VAL A 122 3.84 -5.97 -9.65
N CYS A 123 2.57 -6.33 -9.53
CA CYS A 123 1.96 -7.31 -10.41
C CYS A 123 1.78 -6.82 -11.85
N SER A 124 1.69 -5.50 -12.06
CA SER A 124 1.73 -4.89 -13.39
C SER A 124 3.14 -4.62 -13.92
N GLY A 125 4.20 -4.93 -13.16
CA GLY A 125 5.59 -4.75 -13.57
C GLY A 125 6.04 -3.29 -13.62
N LYS A 126 5.33 -2.37 -12.96
CA LYS A 126 5.66 -0.94 -12.92
C LYS A 126 6.63 -0.57 -11.81
N VAL A 127 6.76 -1.43 -10.81
CA VAL A 127 7.66 -1.29 -9.66
C VAL A 127 8.21 -2.69 -9.39
N ASP A 128 9.52 -2.80 -9.16
CA ASP A 128 10.13 -4.07 -8.78
C ASP A 128 9.70 -4.50 -7.37
N LEU A 129 9.56 -5.81 -7.15
CA LEU A 129 9.17 -6.34 -5.84
C LEU A 129 10.13 -5.87 -4.73
N ALA A 130 11.44 -5.93 -5.00
CA ALA A 130 12.46 -5.47 -4.07
C ALA A 130 12.40 -3.94 -3.81
N GLU A 131 12.04 -3.14 -4.83
CA GLU A 131 11.84 -1.69 -4.64
C GLU A 131 10.64 -1.43 -3.73
N ALA A 132 9.50 -2.11 -3.96
CA ALA A 132 8.30 -1.96 -3.14
C ALA A 132 8.55 -2.38 -1.68
N GLN A 133 9.24 -3.51 -1.47
CA GLN A 133 9.65 -4.01 -0.16
C GLN A 133 10.54 -3.00 0.56
N LYS A 134 11.59 -2.50 -0.10
CA LYS A 134 12.50 -1.49 0.47
C LYS A 134 11.77 -0.19 0.80
N ALA A 135 10.89 0.27 -0.07
CA ALA A 135 10.17 1.53 0.13
C ALA A 135 9.26 1.47 1.36
N ILE A 136 8.44 0.43 1.49
CA ILE A 136 7.50 0.31 2.61
C ILE A 136 8.21 0.02 3.95
N ALA A 137 9.31 -0.75 3.92
CA ALA A 137 10.07 -1.09 5.13
C ALA A 137 10.89 0.10 5.67
N THR A 138 11.42 0.94 4.79
CA THR A 138 12.21 2.13 5.21
C THR A 138 11.31 3.17 5.88
N ASP A 139 10.24 3.56 5.19
CA ASP A 139 9.29 4.55 5.67
C ASP A 139 7.99 4.42 4.87
N TRP A 140 6.97 3.81 5.47
CA TRP A 140 5.70 3.58 4.80
C TRP A 140 4.92 4.89 4.55
N ILE A 141 5.20 5.98 5.28
CA ILE A 141 4.56 7.28 5.05
C ILE A 141 5.15 7.95 3.81
N GLU A 142 6.48 7.94 3.68
CA GLU A 142 7.14 8.42 2.46
C GLU A 142 6.76 7.56 1.24
N ALA A 143 6.65 6.25 1.41
CA ALA A 143 6.12 5.38 0.38
C ALA A 143 4.65 5.74 0.03
N TYR A 144 3.81 6.05 1.02
CA TYR A 144 2.45 6.54 0.78
C TYR A 144 2.46 7.82 -0.05
N ARG A 145 3.24 8.82 0.34
CA ARG A 145 3.40 10.08 -0.41
C ARG A 145 3.87 9.83 -1.85
N LYS A 146 4.85 8.94 -2.05
CA LYS A 146 5.40 8.59 -3.36
C LYS A 146 4.40 7.89 -4.28
N TYR A 147 3.68 6.88 -3.79
CA TYR A 147 2.88 5.97 -4.64
C TYR A 147 1.38 6.29 -4.67
N ILE A 148 0.89 7.07 -3.70
CA ILE A 148 -0.47 7.57 -3.60
C ILE A 148 -0.53 9.09 -3.86
N GLY A 149 0.28 9.87 -3.13
CA GLY A 149 0.25 11.33 -3.09
C GLY A 149 -0.11 11.88 -1.69
N GLU A 150 0.26 13.14 -1.40
CA GLU A 150 0.10 13.74 -0.06
C GLU A 150 -1.36 13.83 0.42
N ASP A 151 -2.31 14.06 -0.50
CA ASP A 151 -3.73 14.22 -0.17
C ASP A 151 -4.46 12.88 0.06
N GLY A 152 -3.81 11.73 -0.17
CA GLY A 152 -4.45 10.40 -0.11
C GLY A 152 -5.60 10.18 -1.11
N GLY A 153 -5.87 11.16 -1.97
CA GLY A 153 -6.84 11.10 -3.04
C GLY A 153 -6.26 10.47 -4.30
N ARG A 154 -7.12 9.85 -5.13
CA ARG A 154 -6.80 9.62 -6.55
C ARG A 154 -6.15 10.89 -7.12
N PRO A 155 -5.13 10.78 -7.98
CA PRO A 155 -4.46 11.96 -8.55
C PRO A 155 -5.50 12.94 -9.09
N LYS A 156 -5.36 14.22 -8.73
CA LYS A 156 -6.26 15.30 -9.15
C LYS A 156 -6.36 15.29 -10.67
N LYS A 157 -7.53 15.68 -11.18
CA LYS A 157 -7.85 15.68 -12.62
C LYS A 157 -6.81 16.48 -13.43
N GLU A 158 -6.16 17.46 -12.80
CA GLU A 158 -5.10 18.30 -13.34
C GLU A 158 -3.75 17.57 -13.48
N ASP A 159 -3.33 16.75 -12.50
CA ASP A 159 -2.11 15.93 -12.62
C ASP A 159 -2.25 14.82 -13.67
N ARG A 160 -3.49 14.36 -13.91
CA ARG A 160 -3.81 13.47 -15.03
C ARG A 160 -3.72 14.19 -16.37
N ALA A 161 -4.08 15.48 -16.43
CA ALA A 161 -3.94 16.29 -17.63
C ALA A 161 -2.47 16.61 -17.92
N ALA A 162 -1.67 16.93 -16.89
CA ALA A 162 -0.24 17.20 -17.00
C ALA A 162 0.61 15.95 -17.32
N ARG A 163 0.21 14.76 -16.86
CA ARG A 163 0.81 13.48 -17.32
C ARG A 163 0.28 13.02 -18.68
N SER A 164 -0.83 13.58 -19.17
CA SER A 164 -1.35 13.32 -20.51
C SER A 164 -0.76 14.25 -21.57
N SER A 165 -0.02 15.30 -21.18
CA SER A 165 0.65 16.23 -22.10
C SER A 165 2.12 15.91 -22.36
N ALA A 166 2.76 15.06 -21.54
CA ALA A 166 4.08 14.50 -21.85
C ALA A 166 3.93 13.24 -22.70
N THR A 167 3.79 13.41 -24.02
CA THR A 167 3.77 12.31 -25.00
C THR A 167 5.18 11.70 -25.13
N PRO A 168 5.41 10.43 -24.76
CA PRO A 168 6.56 9.69 -25.28
C PRO A 168 6.35 9.54 -26.78
N PRO A 169 7.39 9.71 -27.63
CA PRO A 169 7.23 9.54 -29.08
C PRO A 169 6.68 8.14 -29.36
N GLY A 170 5.47 8.06 -29.96
CA GLY A 170 4.91 6.81 -30.49
C GLY A 170 3.58 6.29 -29.91
N ARG A 171 2.70 7.08 -29.28
CA ARG A 171 1.35 6.62 -28.91
C ARG A 171 0.22 7.43 -29.54
N GLY A 172 -0.17 7.05 -30.76
CA GLY A 172 -1.42 7.48 -31.37
C GLY A 172 -2.66 7.01 -30.60
N ALA A 173 -3.81 7.62 -30.89
CA ALA A 173 -5.10 7.29 -30.28
C ALA A 173 -5.39 5.78 -30.36
N ARG A 174 -5.70 5.15 -29.21
CA ARG A 174 -6.03 3.72 -29.16
C ARG A 174 -7.48 3.51 -29.57
N VAL A 175 -7.73 2.45 -30.32
CA VAL A 175 -9.07 1.95 -30.66
C VAL A 175 -9.42 0.77 -29.77
N TRP A 176 -10.71 0.61 -29.47
CA TRP A 176 -11.26 -0.57 -28.83
C TRP A 176 -11.66 -1.57 -29.90
N VAL A 177 -10.97 -2.71 -30.01
CA VAL A 177 -11.35 -3.77 -30.96
C VAL A 177 -12.27 -4.78 -30.29
N ASN A 178 -13.16 -5.40 -31.06
CA ASN A 178 -13.88 -6.60 -30.67
C ASN A 178 -13.40 -7.78 -31.52
N THR A 179 -12.78 -8.76 -30.87
CA THR A 179 -12.17 -9.93 -31.54
C THR A 179 -13.19 -10.89 -32.12
N ARG A 180 -14.47 -10.77 -31.74
CA ARG A 180 -15.56 -11.59 -32.27
C ARG A 180 -16.16 -11.00 -33.54
N SER A 181 -16.34 -9.68 -33.59
CA SER A 181 -17.01 -9.02 -34.73
C SER A 181 -16.05 -8.49 -35.79
N GLY A 182 -14.74 -8.47 -35.52
CA GLY A 182 -13.76 -7.88 -36.43
C GLY A 182 -13.88 -6.36 -36.52
N THR A 183 -14.56 -5.72 -35.57
CA THR A 183 -14.86 -4.28 -35.60
C THR A 183 -14.05 -3.53 -34.54
N TYR A 184 -13.66 -2.29 -34.83
CA TYR A 184 -13.06 -1.39 -33.85
C TYR A 184 -13.82 -0.07 -33.72
N TRP A 185 -13.71 0.53 -32.53
CA TRP A 185 -14.26 1.84 -32.23
C TRP A 185 -13.19 2.79 -31.69
N LYS A 186 -13.30 4.07 -32.00
CA LYS A 186 -12.48 5.17 -31.52
C LYS A 186 -13.00 5.71 -30.19
N ALA A 187 -12.13 6.42 -29.47
CA ALA A 187 -12.50 7.07 -28.23
C ALA A 187 -13.61 8.11 -28.49
N GLY A 188 -14.72 8.02 -27.76
CA GLY A 188 -15.91 8.86 -27.95
C GLY A 188 -17.13 8.08 -28.44
N SER A 189 -16.94 6.91 -29.07
CA SER A 189 -18.08 6.08 -29.51
C SER A 189 -18.84 5.47 -28.33
N SER A 190 -20.11 5.14 -28.58
CA SER A 190 -20.97 4.47 -27.59
C SER A 190 -20.46 3.08 -27.16
N PHE A 191 -19.60 2.43 -27.94
CA PHE A 191 -19.14 1.05 -27.71
C PHE A 191 -17.65 0.94 -27.33
N TYR A 192 -16.93 2.07 -27.25
CA TYR A 192 -15.55 2.11 -26.81
C TYR A 192 -15.39 1.59 -25.38
N GLY A 193 -14.71 0.45 -25.21
CA GLY A 193 -14.47 -0.17 -23.90
C GLY A 193 -15.64 -0.98 -23.32
N LYS A 194 -16.73 -1.18 -24.08
CA LYS A 194 -17.98 -1.75 -23.52
C LYS A 194 -18.30 -3.18 -23.94
N THR A 195 -17.60 -3.75 -24.92
CA THR A 195 -17.89 -5.11 -25.40
C THR A 195 -17.21 -6.19 -24.54
N LYS A 196 -17.87 -7.34 -24.32
CA LYS A 196 -17.33 -8.41 -23.44
C LYS A 196 -16.02 -9.05 -23.95
N ARG A 197 -15.74 -8.97 -25.25
CA ARG A 197 -14.56 -9.55 -25.91
C ARG A 197 -13.81 -8.49 -26.70
N GLY A 198 -13.32 -7.47 -25.99
CA GLY A 198 -12.54 -6.42 -26.60
C GLY A 198 -11.25 -6.10 -25.86
N HIS A 199 -10.34 -5.44 -26.57
CA HIS A 199 -9.10 -4.93 -26.01
C HIS A 199 -8.66 -3.69 -26.78
N TYR A 200 -7.77 -2.91 -26.18
CA TYR A 200 -7.24 -1.71 -26.81
C TYR A 200 -6.02 -2.03 -27.66
N MET A 201 -5.98 -1.53 -28.89
CA MET A 201 -4.76 -1.49 -29.73
C MET A 201 -4.69 -0.16 -30.50
N THR A 202 -3.61 0.11 -31.22
CA THR A 202 -3.56 1.27 -32.11
C THR A 202 -4.46 1.07 -33.33
N GLU A 203 -4.91 2.15 -33.96
CA GLU A 203 -5.69 2.05 -35.20
C GLU A 203 -4.90 1.34 -36.32
N GLU A 204 -3.58 1.56 -36.38
CA GLU A 204 -2.69 0.89 -37.33
C GLU A 204 -2.62 -0.61 -37.09
N GLU A 205 -2.43 -1.05 -35.83
CA GLU A 205 -2.43 -2.48 -35.49
C GLU A 205 -3.80 -3.12 -35.75
N ALA A 206 -4.90 -2.39 -35.53
CA ALA A 206 -6.24 -2.87 -35.82
C ALA A 206 -6.42 -3.13 -37.32
N LYS A 207 -6.03 -2.16 -38.16
CA LYS A 207 -6.06 -2.32 -39.62
C LYS A 207 -5.13 -3.44 -40.09
N ALA A 208 -3.91 -3.50 -39.56
CA ALA A 208 -2.94 -4.55 -39.90
C ALA A 208 -3.44 -5.96 -39.52
N LYS A 209 -4.25 -6.08 -38.47
CA LYS A 209 -4.87 -7.34 -38.03
C LYS A 209 -6.24 -7.61 -38.67
N GLY A 210 -6.63 -6.82 -39.68
CA GLY A 210 -7.87 -7.02 -40.44
C GLY A 210 -9.14 -6.56 -39.73
N PHE A 211 -9.04 -5.73 -38.68
CA PHE A 211 -10.20 -5.11 -38.06
C PHE A 211 -10.66 -3.92 -38.89
N HIS A 212 -11.98 -3.72 -38.97
CA HIS A 212 -12.61 -2.63 -39.69
C HIS A 212 -13.29 -1.63 -38.74
N PRO A 213 -13.32 -0.34 -39.08
CA PRO A 213 -14.00 0.66 -38.26
C PRO A 213 -15.51 0.39 -38.20
N ALA A 214 -16.09 0.54 -37.01
CA ALA A 214 -17.54 0.55 -36.85
C ALA A 214 -18.16 1.68 -37.68
N HIS A 215 -19.25 1.41 -38.39
CA HIS A 215 -19.94 2.39 -39.24
C HIS A 215 -19.03 3.11 -40.26
N GLY A 216 -17.88 2.52 -40.63
CA GLY A 216 -16.92 3.09 -41.58
C GLY A 216 -15.94 4.12 -40.98
N THR A 217 -16.26 4.77 -39.86
CA THR A 217 -15.43 5.83 -39.24
C THR A 217 -14.82 5.42 -37.88
N GLY A 218 -15.42 4.44 -37.21
CA GLY A 218 -15.08 3.98 -35.87
C GLY A 218 -15.78 4.76 -34.77
N GLU A 219 -16.68 5.68 -35.11
CA GLU A 219 -17.45 6.51 -34.17
C GLU A 219 -18.71 5.84 -33.64
#